data_AF-A0A015L311-F1
#
_entry.id   AF-A0A015L311-F1
#
_cell.length_a   1.000
_cell.length_b   1.000
_cell.length_c   1.000
_cell.angle_alpha   90.00
_cell.angle_beta   90.00
_cell.angle_gamma   90.00
#
_symmetry.space_group_name_H-M   'P 1'
#
loop_
_entity.id
_entity.type
_entity.pdbx_description
1 polymer ?
#
loop_
_entity_poly.entity_id
_entity_poly.type
_entity_poly.pdbx_seq_one_letter_code
_entity_poly.pdbx_strand_id
1 'polypeptide(L)'
;MKNLYEFKLIFRGTRDGFSASKFHEICDYKSHTISIIKVKDSNEILGGYNPIIWKSDNSYGTTKDSFIFSFKNKENVEENVLSRVKDERYATYNYPNYGPVFGSGELNLFIRVFKGKSRGSVREPIYYESIREIDSFCVEEFEVFQIMKD
;
A
#
# COMPACT_ATOMS: atom_id res chain seq x y z
N MET A 1 -2.67 -22.86 -18.28
CA MET A 1 -3.73 -22.21 -17.48
C MET A 1 -4.00 -20.85 -18.08
N LYS A 2 -5.25 -20.47 -18.32
CA LYS A 2 -5.58 -19.08 -18.68
C LYS A 2 -5.52 -18.26 -17.39
N ASN A 3 -4.69 -17.23 -17.33
CA ASN A 3 -4.74 -16.29 -16.21
C ASN A 3 -6.08 -15.57 -16.28
N LEU A 4 -6.85 -15.59 -15.18
CA LEU A 4 -8.15 -14.93 -15.11
C LEU A 4 -8.03 -13.43 -14.81
N TYR A 5 -6.81 -12.96 -14.53
CA TYR A 5 -6.53 -11.61 -14.09
C TYR A 5 -5.30 -11.04 -14.79
N GLU A 6 -5.43 -9.80 -15.26
CA GLU A 6 -4.35 -8.96 -15.76
C GLU A 6 -3.94 -7.96 -14.68
N PHE A 7 -2.63 -7.78 -14.46
CA PHE A 7 -2.07 -6.77 -13.57
C PHE A 7 -1.52 -5.62 -14.41
N LYS A 8 -2.29 -4.52 -14.48
CA LYS A 8 -1.90 -3.33 -15.21
C LYS A 8 -1.13 -2.37 -14.31
N LEU A 9 0.15 -2.14 -14.59
CA LEU A 9 0.94 -1.11 -13.91
C LEU A 9 0.37 0.28 -14.21
N ILE A 10 -0.20 0.94 -13.21
CA ILE A 10 -0.79 2.28 -13.36
C ILE A 10 0.12 3.37 -12.80
N PHE A 11 0.89 3.08 -11.74
CA PHE A 11 1.80 4.04 -11.11
C PHE A 11 3.16 3.38 -10.84
N ARG A 12 4.25 4.12 -11.08
CA ARG A 12 5.61 3.74 -10.68
C ARG A 12 6.38 4.97 -10.20
N GLY A 13 6.92 4.95 -9.00
CA GLY A 13 7.59 6.09 -8.36
C GLY A 13 8.77 6.63 -9.17
N THR A 14 9.60 5.75 -9.75
CA THR A 14 10.71 6.16 -10.63
C THR A 14 10.27 6.75 -11.98
N ARG A 15 9.05 6.46 -12.43
CA ARG A 15 8.48 6.98 -13.70
C ARG A 15 7.67 8.25 -13.49
N ASP A 16 6.78 8.24 -12.51
CA ASP A 16 5.76 9.25 -12.31
C ASP A 16 6.16 10.26 -11.22
N GLY A 17 7.12 9.91 -10.36
CA GLY A 17 7.56 10.69 -9.22
C GLY A 17 6.89 10.24 -7.92
N PHE A 18 7.59 10.43 -6.80
CA PHE A 18 7.17 9.86 -5.51
C PHE A 18 6.11 10.66 -4.74
N SER A 19 5.60 11.79 -5.26
CA SER A 19 4.71 12.68 -4.51
C SER A 19 3.25 12.19 -4.42
N ALA A 20 2.60 12.48 -3.29
CA ALA A 20 1.18 12.21 -3.06
C ALA A 20 0.26 12.80 -4.14
N SER A 21 0.54 14.02 -4.60
CA SER A 21 -0.22 14.64 -5.70
C SER A 21 -0.23 13.79 -6.96
N LYS A 22 0.90 13.13 -7.27
CA LYS A 22 1.05 12.29 -8.46
C LYS A 22 0.40 10.92 -8.28
N PHE A 23 0.42 10.39 -7.06
CA PHE A 23 -0.39 9.23 -6.71
C PHE A 23 -1.88 9.54 -6.94
N HIS A 24 -2.42 10.62 -6.37
CA HIS A 24 -3.84 10.95 -6.52
C HIS A 24 -4.24 11.28 -7.96
N GLU A 25 -3.39 11.98 -8.72
CA GLU A 25 -3.62 12.25 -10.15
C GLU A 25 -3.83 10.97 -10.98
N ILE A 26 -3.13 9.88 -10.63
CA ILE A 26 -3.12 8.63 -11.40
C ILE A 26 -4.07 7.58 -10.83
N CYS A 27 -4.09 7.43 -9.51
CA CYS A 27 -4.71 6.32 -8.79
C CYS A 27 -6.10 6.63 -8.25
N ASP A 28 -6.50 7.90 -8.12
CA ASP A 28 -7.86 8.20 -7.69
C ASP A 28 -8.89 7.63 -8.68
N TYR A 29 -10.06 7.25 -8.15
CA TYR A 29 -11.12 6.57 -8.89
C TYR A 29 -10.75 5.17 -9.41
N LYS A 30 -9.56 4.64 -9.09
CA LYS A 30 -9.19 3.24 -9.35
C LYS A 30 -9.54 2.39 -8.14
N SER A 31 -10.04 1.18 -8.43
CA SER A 31 -10.35 0.13 -7.46
C SER A 31 -9.60 -1.15 -7.84
N HIS A 32 -9.64 -2.17 -6.97
CA HIS A 32 -8.92 -3.44 -7.17
C HIS A 32 -7.44 -3.22 -7.46
N THR A 33 -6.77 -2.51 -6.57
CA THR A 33 -5.37 -2.15 -6.74
C THR A 33 -4.48 -2.87 -5.74
N ILE A 34 -3.27 -3.21 -6.15
CA ILE A 34 -2.21 -3.67 -5.25
C ILE A 34 -1.06 -2.67 -5.29
N SER A 35 -0.68 -2.20 -4.11
CA SER A 35 0.48 -1.32 -3.88
C SER A 35 1.66 -2.18 -3.47
N ILE A 36 2.82 -1.98 -4.11
CA ILE A 36 4.07 -2.71 -3.86
C ILE A 36 5.16 -1.69 -3.57
N ILE A 37 5.87 -1.88 -2.46
CA ILE A 37 6.86 -0.94 -1.94
C ILE A 37 8.16 -1.70 -1.70
N LYS A 38 9.21 -1.30 -2.41
CA LYS A 38 10.56 -1.78 -2.18
C LYS A 38 11.23 -0.91 -1.12
N VAL A 39 11.66 -1.55 -0.04
CA VAL A 39 12.40 -0.87 1.03
C VAL A 39 13.84 -0.67 0.60
N LYS A 40 14.35 0.55 0.78
CA LYS A 40 15.72 0.91 0.43
C LYS A 40 16.73 0.18 1.31
N ASP A 41 17.82 -0.25 0.67
CA ASP A 41 18.95 -0.93 1.33
C ASP A 41 18.54 -2.26 2.00
N SER A 42 17.45 -2.90 1.55
CA SER A 42 17.00 -4.22 2.03
C SER A 42 16.31 -5.04 0.94
N ASN A 43 16.11 -6.34 1.19
CA ASN A 43 15.32 -7.22 0.32
C ASN A 43 13.81 -7.15 0.56
N GLU A 44 13.38 -6.37 1.55
CA GLU A 44 12.02 -6.32 2.04
C GLU A 44 11.07 -5.66 1.03
N ILE A 45 9.93 -6.30 0.82
CA ILE A 45 8.79 -5.78 0.07
C ILE A 45 7.61 -5.61 1.03
N LEU A 46 7.03 -4.43 1.03
CA LEU A 46 5.81 -4.12 1.77
C LEU A 46 4.69 -3.81 0.77
N GLY A 47 3.45 -3.94 1.19
CA GLY A 47 2.36 -3.53 0.33
C GLY A 47 0.98 -3.79 0.91
N GLY A 48 -0.02 -3.55 0.07
CA GLY A 48 -1.40 -3.81 0.42
C GLY A 48 -2.31 -3.83 -0.79
N TYR A 49 -3.41 -4.54 -0.66
CA TYR A 49 -4.48 -4.64 -1.64
C TYR A 49 -5.68 -3.82 -1.20
N ASN A 50 -6.14 -2.92 -2.07
CA ASN A 50 -7.35 -2.14 -1.88
C ASN A 50 -8.41 -2.52 -2.93
N PRO A 51 -9.51 -3.18 -2.54
CA PRO A 51 -10.61 -3.54 -3.45
C PRO A 51 -11.49 -2.35 -3.82
N ILE A 52 -11.53 -1.29 -3.01
CA ILE A 52 -12.42 -0.15 -3.20
C ILE A 52 -11.71 1.02 -3.89
N ILE A 53 -12.49 2.03 -4.26
CA ILE A 53 -11.99 3.21 -4.96
C ILE A 53 -11.09 4.07 -4.06
N TRP A 54 -9.92 4.46 -4.56
CA TRP A 54 -9.10 5.53 -3.98
C TRP A 54 -9.72 6.92 -4.21
N LYS A 55 -9.53 7.80 -3.23
CA LYS A 55 -9.96 9.20 -3.28
C LYS A 55 -8.93 10.09 -2.58
N SER A 56 -9.17 11.39 -2.63
CA SER A 56 -8.45 12.42 -1.88
C SER A 56 -9.41 13.37 -1.13
N ASP A 57 -10.37 12.82 -0.37
CA ASP A 57 -11.46 13.58 0.29
C ASP A 57 -11.40 13.54 1.83
N ASN A 58 -10.31 13.03 2.43
CA ASN A 58 -10.18 12.76 3.86
C ASN A 58 -11.20 11.73 4.40
N SER A 59 -11.82 10.89 3.57
CA SER A 59 -12.69 9.82 4.04
C SER A 59 -11.90 8.57 4.44
N TYR A 60 -12.48 7.78 5.34
CA TYR A 60 -12.09 6.38 5.46
C TYR A 60 -12.77 5.53 4.38
N GLY A 61 -12.12 4.43 4.02
CA GLY A 61 -12.68 3.40 3.15
C GLY A 61 -13.10 2.18 3.94
N THR A 62 -14.35 1.76 3.78
CA THR A 62 -14.91 0.59 4.46
C THR A 62 -14.81 -0.66 3.60
N THR A 63 -14.03 -1.66 4.02
CA THR A 63 -13.98 -2.97 3.37
C THR A 63 -13.37 -4.06 4.26
N LYS A 64 -13.86 -5.29 4.14
CA LYS A 64 -13.28 -6.49 4.76
C LYS A 64 -12.24 -7.19 3.90
N ASP A 65 -12.18 -6.84 2.61
CA ASP A 65 -11.38 -7.57 1.60
C ASP A 65 -10.00 -6.94 1.38
N SER A 66 -9.69 -5.85 2.07
CA SER A 66 -8.35 -5.26 2.11
C SER A 66 -7.40 -6.13 2.95
N PHE A 67 -6.13 -6.15 2.56
CA PHE A 67 -5.06 -6.79 3.32
C PHE A 67 -3.74 -6.06 3.07
N ILE A 68 -2.84 -6.13 4.05
CA ILE A 68 -1.46 -5.66 3.92
C ILE A 68 -0.52 -6.87 3.99
N PHE A 69 0.69 -6.72 3.47
CA PHE A 69 1.68 -7.78 3.48
C PHE A 69 3.10 -7.26 3.65
N SER A 70 3.97 -8.14 4.12
CA SER A 70 5.42 -7.94 4.20
C SER A 70 6.14 -9.22 3.81
N PHE A 71 7.11 -9.08 2.90
CA PHE A 71 7.98 -10.16 2.46
C PHE A 71 9.43 -9.73 2.73
N LYS A 72 10.07 -10.33 3.73
CA LYS A 72 11.45 -9.94 4.13
C LYS A 72 12.50 -10.38 3.12
N ASN A 73 12.38 -11.61 2.62
CA ASN A 73 13.30 -12.20 1.65
C ASN A 73 12.55 -13.20 0.75
N LYS A 74 12.87 -13.22 -0.54
CA LYS A 74 12.35 -14.19 -1.52
C LYS A 74 12.67 -15.66 -1.14
N GLU A 75 13.70 -15.88 -0.34
CA GLU A 75 14.18 -17.21 0.05
C GLU A 75 13.52 -17.75 1.32
N ASN A 76 12.95 -16.89 2.18
CA ASN A 76 12.33 -17.32 3.43
C ASN A 76 10.83 -16.96 3.47
N VAL A 77 10.01 -17.88 2.97
CA VAL A 77 8.55 -17.71 2.92
C VAL A 77 7.91 -17.75 4.31
N GLU A 78 8.55 -18.37 5.30
CA GLU A 78 8.02 -18.47 6.67
C GLU A 78 7.98 -17.10 7.38
N GLU A 79 8.80 -16.16 6.93
CA GLU A 79 8.82 -14.79 7.44
C GLU A 79 7.86 -13.84 6.70
N ASN A 80 7.10 -14.34 5.72
CA ASN A 80 6.12 -13.56 5.00
C ASN A 80 4.85 -13.39 5.83
N VAL A 81 4.39 -12.15 5.98
CA VAL A 81 3.16 -11.81 6.70
C VAL A 81 2.11 -11.36 5.70
N LEU A 82 0.90 -11.89 5.84
CA LEU A 82 -0.31 -11.35 5.21
C LEU A 82 -1.32 -11.08 6.31
N SER A 83 -1.69 -9.81 6.44
CA SER A 83 -2.52 -9.31 7.53
C SER A 83 -3.81 -8.75 6.96
N ARG A 84 -4.95 -9.28 7.41
CA ARG A 84 -6.29 -8.84 6.98
C ARG A 84 -6.81 -7.74 7.89
N VAL A 85 -7.77 -6.97 7.37
CA VAL A 85 -8.45 -5.93 8.16
C VAL A 85 -9.21 -6.57 9.33
N LYS A 86 -9.07 -5.98 10.50
CA LYS A 86 -9.81 -6.29 11.73
C LYS A 86 -11.02 -5.36 11.92
N ASP A 87 -10.85 -4.05 11.67
CA ASP A 87 -11.95 -3.08 11.66
C ASP A 87 -12.16 -2.52 10.25
N GLU A 88 -13.16 -3.08 9.56
CA GLU A 88 -13.43 -2.77 8.15
C GLU A 88 -13.66 -1.29 7.88
N ARG A 89 -14.15 -0.52 8.86
CA ARG A 89 -14.47 0.91 8.72
C ARG A 89 -13.27 1.79 8.47
N TYR A 90 -12.08 1.29 8.82
CA TYR A 90 -10.81 2.01 8.72
C TYR A 90 -9.82 1.29 7.80
N ALA A 91 -10.29 0.44 6.89
CA ALA A 91 -9.44 -0.38 6.03
C ALA A 91 -8.46 0.45 5.18
N THR A 92 -8.89 1.62 4.71
CA THR A 92 -8.06 2.60 4.00
C THR A 92 -8.38 4.03 4.45
N TYR A 93 -7.47 4.97 4.17
CA TYR A 93 -7.68 6.40 4.46
C TYR A 93 -7.28 7.29 3.28
N ASN A 94 -8.21 8.10 2.78
CA ASN A 94 -8.06 8.92 1.58
C ASN A 94 -7.47 10.31 1.90
N TYR A 95 -6.30 10.32 2.55
CA TYR A 95 -5.64 11.56 2.95
C TYR A 95 -4.94 12.24 1.76
N PRO A 96 -5.31 13.46 1.35
CA PRO A 96 -4.83 14.09 0.11
C PRO A 96 -3.30 14.31 0.04
N ASN A 97 -2.64 14.33 1.19
CA ASN A 97 -1.20 14.61 1.29
C ASN A 97 -0.35 13.33 1.35
N TYR A 98 -0.96 12.15 1.39
CA TYR A 98 -0.27 10.85 1.43
C TYR A 98 -0.50 10.08 0.13
N GLY A 99 0.33 9.07 -0.13
CA GLY A 99 0.05 8.08 -1.17
C GLY A 99 -1.01 7.07 -0.70
N PRO A 100 -0.90 5.78 -1.02
CA PRO A 100 -1.83 4.80 -0.52
C PRO A 100 -1.71 4.71 1.01
N VAL A 101 -2.86 4.71 1.68
CA VAL A 101 -2.95 4.45 3.12
C VAL A 101 -3.87 3.27 3.34
N PHE A 102 -3.30 2.19 3.85
CA PHE A 102 -4.04 1.07 4.42
C PHE A 102 -4.16 1.36 5.90
N GLY A 103 -5.35 1.35 6.47
CA GLY A 103 -5.59 1.69 7.88
C GLY A 103 -5.93 3.16 8.14
N SER A 104 -5.84 3.61 9.41
CA SER A 104 -6.30 4.95 9.82
C SER A 104 -5.22 6.05 9.85
N GLY A 105 -4.39 6.18 8.83
CA GLY A 105 -3.44 7.30 8.70
C GLY A 105 -2.20 7.22 9.59
N GLU A 106 -2.36 7.09 10.91
CA GLU A 106 -1.25 7.06 11.88
C GLU A 106 -0.73 5.65 12.21
N LEU A 107 -1.36 4.59 11.69
CA LEU A 107 -1.32 3.28 12.37
C LEU A 107 -1.02 2.05 11.50
N ASN A 108 -0.66 2.09 10.21
CA ASN A 108 -0.69 0.82 9.43
C ASN A 108 0.30 0.71 8.27
N LEU A 109 0.03 1.32 7.12
CA LEU A 109 1.01 1.42 6.05
C LEU A 109 0.63 2.62 5.19
N PHE A 110 1.48 3.65 5.19
CA PHE A 110 1.34 4.79 4.31
C PHE A 110 2.65 5.12 3.64
N ILE A 111 2.58 5.72 2.45
CA ILE A 111 3.74 6.39 1.85
C ILE A 111 3.54 7.88 2.02
N ARG A 112 4.42 8.53 2.79
CA ARG A 112 4.48 9.99 2.90
C ARG A 112 5.79 10.47 2.32
N VAL A 113 5.73 11.45 1.41
CA VAL A 113 6.93 12.21 1.05
C VAL A 113 7.18 13.27 2.09
N PHE A 114 8.34 13.21 2.74
CA PHE A 114 8.82 14.26 3.62
C PHE A 114 10.24 14.65 3.22
N LYS A 115 10.45 15.94 2.86
CA LYS A 115 11.76 16.49 2.42
C LYS A 115 12.43 15.68 1.30
N GLY A 116 11.68 15.29 0.28
CA GLY A 116 12.20 14.52 -0.87
C GLY A 116 12.55 13.06 -0.58
N LYS A 117 12.20 12.55 0.61
CA LYS A 117 12.32 11.13 0.97
C LYS A 117 10.95 10.55 1.28
N SER A 118 10.60 9.46 0.63
CA SER A 118 9.40 8.69 0.95
C SER A 118 9.64 7.86 2.21
N ARG A 119 8.75 8.01 3.20
CA ARG A 119 8.75 7.28 4.47
C ARG A 119 7.41 6.57 4.66
N GLY A 120 7.43 5.37 5.24
CA GLY A 120 6.22 4.72 5.75
C GLY A 120 6.30 4.37 7.23
N SER A 121 5.16 4.03 7.84
CA SER A 121 5.05 3.62 9.24
C SER A 121 3.95 2.60 9.49
N VAL A 122 4.14 1.75 10.51
CA VAL A 122 3.30 0.59 10.88
C VAL A 122 3.04 0.64 12.40
N ARG A 123 1.77 0.60 12.89
CA ARG A 123 1.46 0.64 14.34
C ARG A 123 0.02 0.20 14.71
N GLU A 124 -0.21 -1.01 15.22
CA GLU A 124 -1.55 -1.62 15.48
C GLU A 124 -2.64 -0.71 16.13
N PRO A 125 -3.93 -0.75 15.66
CA PRO A 125 -4.84 -1.90 15.90
C PRO A 125 -5.83 -2.29 14.76
N ILE A 126 -5.64 -1.87 13.50
CA ILE A 126 -6.68 -2.04 12.43
C ILE A 126 -6.50 -3.30 11.60
N TYR A 127 -5.28 -3.85 11.53
CA TYR A 127 -4.99 -5.14 10.89
C TYR A 127 -4.56 -6.14 11.97
N TYR A 128 -4.79 -7.44 11.74
CA TYR A 128 -4.58 -8.48 12.77
C TYR A 128 -3.12 -8.66 13.19
N GLU A 129 -2.20 -8.56 12.24
CA GLU A 129 -0.77 -8.78 12.42
C GLU A 129 0.00 -7.51 12.05
N SER A 130 1.01 -7.16 12.85
CA SER A 130 2.05 -6.22 12.44
C SER A 130 2.88 -6.80 11.31
N ILE A 131 3.15 -5.99 10.28
CA ILE A 131 3.94 -6.39 9.12
C ILE A 131 5.42 -6.00 9.22
N ARG A 132 5.81 -5.27 10.28
CA ARG A 132 7.19 -4.79 10.48
C ARG A 132 7.47 -4.40 11.94
N GLU A 133 8.69 -4.65 12.41
CA GLU A 133 9.15 -4.27 13.77
C GLU A 133 9.71 -2.83 13.86
N ILE A 134 10.26 -2.30 12.76
CA ILE A 134 10.81 -0.94 12.69
C ILE A 134 9.81 -0.01 12.01
N ASP A 135 9.29 0.96 12.76
CA ASP A 135 8.21 1.87 12.37
C ASP A 135 8.55 2.86 11.25
N SER A 136 9.79 2.91 10.74
CA SER A 136 10.14 3.81 9.65
C SER A 136 11.16 3.24 8.67
N PHE A 137 10.96 3.53 7.39
CA PHE A 137 11.82 3.07 6.31
C PHE A 137 11.91 4.10 5.19
N CYS A 138 12.94 4.00 4.35
CA CYS A 138 13.02 4.76 3.10
C CYS A 138 12.51 3.88 1.94
N VAL A 139 11.76 4.48 1.03
CA VAL A 139 11.30 3.78 -0.20
C VAL A 139 12.40 3.87 -1.26
N GLU A 140 12.71 2.73 -1.88
CA GLU A 140 13.52 2.64 -3.10
C GLU A 140 12.65 2.68 -4.36
N GLU A 141 11.54 1.93 -4.36
CA GLU A 141 10.55 1.94 -5.43
C GLU A 141 9.13 1.77 -4.87
N PHE A 142 8.16 2.36 -5.54
CA PHE A 142 6.74 2.25 -5.23
C PHE A 142 5.94 2.05 -6.52
N GLU A 143 5.26 0.92 -6.64
CA GLU A 143 4.39 0.59 -7.77
C GLU A 143 2.95 0.36 -7.33
N VAL A 144 2.01 0.70 -8.22
CA VAL A 144 0.60 0.34 -8.07
C VAL A 144 0.13 -0.35 -9.33
N PHE A 145 -0.45 -1.53 -9.16
CA PHE A 145 -1.08 -2.29 -10.22
C PHE A 145 -2.60 -2.27 -10.02
N GLN A 146 -3.34 -2.06 -11.10
CA GLN A 146 -4.77 -2.32 -11.15
C GLN A 146 -5.01 -3.75 -11.63
N ILE A 147 -5.82 -4.50 -10.91
CA ILE A 147 -6.21 -5.87 -11.24
C ILE A 147 -7.46 -5.79 -12.11
N MET A 148 -7.39 -6.34 -13.31
CA MET A 148 -8.48 -6.41 -14.28
C MET A 148 -8.82 -7.87 -14.54
N LYS A 149 -10.10 -8.18 -14.73
CA LYS A 149 -10.52 -9.53 -15.13
C LYS A 149 -10.35 -9.68 -16.64
N ASP A 150 -9.71 -10.77 -17.03
CA ASP A 150 -9.35 -11.13 -18.42
C ASP A 150 -10.44 -11.95 -19.14
#